data_AF-I3VIW3-F1
#
_entry.id   AF-I3VIW3-F1
#
_cell.length_a   1.000
_cell.length_b   1.000
_cell.length_c   1.000
_cell.angle_alpha   90.00
_cell.angle_beta   90.00
_cell.angle_gamma   90.00
#
_symmetry.space_group_name_H-M   'P 1'
#
loop_
_entity.id
_entity.type
_entity.pdbx_description
1 polymer ?
#
loop_
_entity_poly.entity_id
_entity_poly.type
_entity_poly.pdbx_seq_one_letter_code
_entity_poly.pdbx_strand_id
1 'polypeptide(L)'
;MVVINKAQEMIMATLFVLGCFLQTVQAAKPDDVALAWRPTSPFRDELRDLGVAGLIRDDAEATALVSTDFGNVTVAAPAAVLYPSCPADIAALLLASCARSSPFPVSARGRGHSARGQAAAPNGVVVNMPSLGRLGGSSTASRLSVSVEGQCIDAGGEQLWVDVLRTALAHGLTPRSWTDYLHLTVGGTLSNAGISGQAFRYGPQISNVQELDVITGLGEMVTCSKERHSDLFDAVLGGLGQFGVITRARIQLVPAPTRARWVRLLYTSAAALTGDQERLIDVERGDALSGLMDYVEGTVLADKGLIGSWRSPSPSSSFFGSEPDVAARVAKLAEEAGGVLYCLEGALYYGGAAGGEPDVEKRLETLMRELRYERGFAFVHDVSYMGFLDRVRDGELRLRAAGQWDVPHPWLNLFLPRSRVLDFAAGVFHGIFRRGTTGAMGPVLVYPMNRNRWDSNTSAVFPEEEEVFYTVGILRSAVSDGDLGRLEEQNNDILRFCEEAGIPCVQYLSYYADQAGWEKKHFGPAKWARFVERKRKYDPKAILSRGQRIFTSPLA
;
A
#
# COMPACT_ATOMS: atom_id res chain seq x y z
N MET A 1 -34.86 -18.56 35.33
CA MET A 1 -34.97 -17.09 35.40
C MET A 1 -33.74 -16.57 36.13
N VAL A 2 -32.67 -16.28 35.39
CA VAL A 2 -31.47 -15.62 35.94
C VAL A 2 -31.33 -14.33 35.15
N VAL A 3 -31.72 -13.23 35.79
CA VAL A 3 -31.57 -11.89 35.24
C VAL A 3 -30.11 -11.52 35.45
N ILE A 4 -29.30 -11.62 34.39
CA ILE A 4 -27.94 -11.09 34.40
C ILE A 4 -28.05 -9.58 34.22
N ASN A 5 -27.50 -8.85 35.19
CA ASN A 5 -27.65 -7.42 35.35
C ASN A 5 -26.71 -6.69 34.38
N LYS A 6 -27.23 -5.78 33.54
CA LYS A 6 -26.45 -4.97 32.56
C LYS A 6 -25.24 -4.24 33.18
N ALA A 7 -25.24 -4.02 34.50
CA ALA A 7 -24.11 -3.47 35.23
C ALA A 7 -22.86 -4.39 35.26
N GLN A 8 -23.03 -5.72 35.21
CA GLN A 8 -21.90 -6.67 35.19
C GLN A 8 -21.21 -6.76 33.82
N GLU A 9 -21.95 -6.61 32.72
CA GLU A 9 -21.38 -6.51 31.36
C GLU A 9 -20.53 -5.25 31.22
N MET A 10 -20.97 -4.12 31.79
CA MET A 10 -20.21 -2.87 31.77
C MET A 10 -18.91 -2.93 32.60
N ILE A 11 -18.93 -3.63 33.74
CA ILE A 11 -17.74 -3.81 34.58
C ILE A 11 -16.73 -4.77 33.93
N MET A 12 -17.19 -5.84 33.28
CA MET A 12 -16.33 -6.74 32.50
C MET A 12 -15.74 -6.05 31.27
N ALA A 13 -16.51 -5.22 30.55
CA ALA A 13 -15.99 -4.41 29.45
C ALA A 13 -14.92 -3.40 29.90
N THR A 14 -15.11 -2.78 31.08
CA THR A 14 -14.13 -1.83 31.64
C THR A 14 -12.85 -2.54 32.13
N LEU A 15 -12.98 -3.74 32.71
CA LEU A 15 -11.84 -4.58 33.12
C LEU A 15 -11.09 -5.19 31.93
N PHE A 16 -11.78 -5.48 30.82
CA PHE A 16 -11.15 -5.94 29.57
C PHE A 16 -10.36 -4.80 28.88
N VAL A 17 -10.89 -3.58 28.87
CA VAL A 17 -10.17 -2.38 28.40
C VAL A 17 -8.95 -2.07 29.29
N LEU A 18 -9.05 -2.23 30.62
CA LEU A 18 -7.90 -2.12 31.53
C LEU A 18 -6.89 -3.27 31.35
N GLY A 19 -7.36 -4.49 31.09
CA GLY A 19 -6.54 -5.68 30.87
C GLY A 19 -5.72 -5.60 29.57
N CYS A 20 -6.31 -5.07 28.50
CA CYS A 20 -5.61 -4.80 27.23
C CYS A 20 -4.57 -3.67 27.36
N PHE A 21 -4.76 -2.73 28.29
CA PHE A 21 -3.77 -1.70 28.60
C PHE A 21 -2.50 -2.27 29.29
N LEU A 22 -2.61 -3.41 29.97
CA LEU A 22 -1.51 -4.01 30.74
C LEU A 22 -0.65 -5.01 29.94
N GLN A 23 -1.10 -5.49 28.77
CA GLN A 23 -0.38 -6.53 28.01
C GLN A 23 0.42 -6.05 26.78
N THR A 24 0.52 -4.74 26.53
CA THR A 24 1.32 -4.21 25.39
C THR A 24 2.43 -3.24 25.77
N VAL A 25 2.86 -3.22 27.04
CA VAL A 25 4.07 -2.51 27.43
C VAL A 25 5.27 -3.45 27.25
N GLN A 26 5.81 -3.51 26.03
CA GLN A 26 7.24 -3.79 25.90
C GLN A 26 7.96 -2.70 26.69
N ALA A 27 8.67 -3.10 27.74
CA ALA A 27 9.42 -2.18 28.57
C ALA A 27 10.44 -1.43 27.69
N ALA A 28 10.20 -0.13 27.48
CA ALA A 28 11.16 0.76 26.86
C ALA A 28 12.44 0.74 27.70
N LYS A 29 13.62 0.82 27.05
CA LYS A 29 14.88 0.97 27.79
C LYS A 29 14.79 2.24 28.65
N PRO A 30 15.40 2.27 29.85
CA PRO A 30 15.35 3.43 30.74
C PRO A 30 15.73 4.76 30.07
N ASP A 31 16.67 4.72 29.12
CA ASP A 31 17.15 5.89 28.38
C ASP A 31 16.14 6.40 27.31
N ASP A 32 15.32 5.52 26.73
CA ASP A 32 14.28 5.90 25.75
C ASP A 32 13.12 6.67 26.42
N VAL A 33 12.87 6.41 27.70
CA VAL A 33 11.82 7.10 28.47
C VAL A 33 12.26 8.53 28.83
N ALA A 34 13.55 8.76 29.07
CA ALA A 34 14.10 10.07 29.40
C ALA A 34 14.10 11.05 28.21
N LEU A 35 14.15 10.54 26.97
CA LEU A 35 14.13 11.32 25.74
C LEU A 35 12.73 11.44 25.10
N ALA A 36 11.74 10.73 25.64
CA ALA A 36 10.37 10.79 25.15
C ALA A 36 9.75 12.16 25.43
N TRP A 37 9.42 12.91 24.37
CA TRP A 37 8.70 14.17 24.51
C TRP A 37 7.35 13.92 25.18
N ARG A 38 7.05 14.72 26.21
CA ARG A 38 5.74 14.80 26.86
C ARG A 38 5.38 16.28 26.96
N PRO A 39 4.19 16.70 26.48
CA PRO A 39 3.77 18.08 26.62
C PRO A 39 3.60 18.41 28.11
N THR A 40 4.10 19.58 28.52
CA THR A 40 3.98 20.07 29.91
C THR A 40 2.77 20.98 30.12
N SER A 41 2.16 21.43 29.02
CA SER A 41 0.94 22.25 28.93
C SER A 41 0.14 21.83 27.69
N PRO A 42 -1.10 22.33 27.47
CA PRO A 42 -1.80 22.12 26.20
C PRO A 42 -0.89 22.47 25.02
N PHE A 43 -0.82 21.59 24.02
CA PHE A 43 0.17 21.71 22.94
C PHE A 43 0.03 23.01 22.14
N ARG A 44 -1.21 23.51 22.03
CA ARG A 44 -1.50 24.79 21.38
C ARG A 44 -0.84 25.97 22.09
N ASP A 45 -0.70 25.93 23.41
CA ASP A 45 -0.03 26.97 24.18
C ASP A 45 1.49 26.95 23.94
N GLU A 46 2.08 25.77 23.79
CA GLU A 46 3.52 25.62 23.49
C GLU A 46 3.90 26.18 22.10
N LEU A 47 2.93 26.27 21.19
CA LEU A 47 3.12 26.74 19.81
C LEU A 47 2.43 28.07 19.51
N ARG A 48 1.88 28.76 20.52
CA ARG A 48 1.07 29.99 20.35
C ARG A 48 1.78 31.11 19.58
N ASP A 49 3.11 31.14 19.65
CA ASP A 49 3.95 32.14 19.00
C ASP A 49 4.21 31.81 17.52
N LEU A 50 3.81 30.62 17.05
CA LEU A 50 3.85 30.25 15.64
C LEU A 50 2.54 30.63 14.94
N GLY A 51 2.65 31.12 13.71
CA GLY A 51 1.49 31.42 12.85
C GLY A 51 0.59 30.21 12.54
N VAL A 52 0.98 29.00 12.93
CA VAL A 52 0.20 27.76 12.76
C VAL A 52 -0.66 27.38 13.95
N ALA A 53 -0.58 28.08 15.10
CA ALA A 53 -1.35 27.74 16.30
C ALA A 53 -2.88 27.76 16.10
N GLY A 54 -3.35 28.57 15.14
CA GLY A 54 -4.76 28.61 14.73
C GLY A 54 -5.21 27.40 13.90
N LEU A 55 -4.27 26.64 13.35
CA LEU A 55 -4.50 25.47 12.49
C LEU A 55 -4.38 24.14 13.25
N ILE A 56 -4.03 24.19 14.54
CA ILE A 56 -3.82 23.02 15.38
C ILE A 56 -5.06 22.76 16.23
N ARG A 57 -5.51 21.50 16.22
CA ARG A 57 -6.59 20.99 17.06
C ARG A 57 -6.06 19.88 17.97
N ASP A 58 -6.31 20.01 19.26
CA ASP A 58 -5.99 19.03 20.32
C ASP A 58 -7.24 18.48 21.01
N ASP A 59 -8.43 18.82 20.50
CA ASP A 59 -9.70 18.26 20.98
C ASP A 59 -9.83 16.76 20.70
N ALA A 60 -10.65 16.09 21.52
CA ALA A 60 -10.83 14.63 21.47
C ALA A 60 -11.38 14.14 20.11
N GLU A 61 -12.20 14.92 19.43
CA GLU A 61 -12.73 14.57 18.11
C GLU A 61 -11.60 14.53 17.07
N ALA A 62 -10.79 15.59 17.00
CA ALA A 62 -9.69 15.69 16.05
C ALA A 62 -8.65 14.57 16.25
N THR A 63 -8.26 14.32 17.50
CA THR A 63 -7.25 13.32 17.83
C THR A 63 -7.77 11.89 17.62
N ALA A 64 -9.04 11.60 17.94
CA ALA A 64 -9.65 10.29 17.70
C ALA A 64 -9.67 9.92 16.21
N LEU A 65 -9.99 10.86 15.32
CA LEU A 65 -10.07 10.65 13.86
C LEU A 65 -8.75 10.16 13.21
N VAL A 66 -7.63 10.40 13.87
CA VAL A 66 -6.30 10.04 13.37
C VAL A 66 -5.57 9.03 14.25
N SER A 67 -6.23 8.52 15.30
CA SER A 67 -5.66 7.54 16.25
C SER A 67 -5.66 6.10 15.72
N THR A 68 -6.43 5.83 14.67
CA THR A 68 -6.51 4.53 13.99
C THR A 68 -6.12 4.67 12.52
N ASP A 69 -5.94 3.55 11.83
CA ASP A 69 -5.71 3.47 10.39
C ASP A 69 -6.53 2.32 9.79
N PHE A 70 -6.41 2.11 8.48
CA PHE A 70 -7.12 1.05 7.76
C PHE A 70 -6.82 -0.34 8.32
N GLY A 71 -5.60 -0.54 8.82
CA GLY A 71 -5.21 -1.76 9.52
C GLY A 71 -6.13 -2.08 10.68
N ASN A 72 -6.56 -1.09 11.45
CA ASN A 72 -7.42 -1.24 12.63
C ASN A 72 -6.91 -2.35 13.60
N VAL A 73 -5.59 -2.53 13.65
CA VAL A 73 -4.87 -3.44 14.56
C VAL A 73 -4.22 -2.67 15.71
N THR A 74 -3.79 -1.43 15.44
CA THR A 74 -3.09 -0.58 16.39
C THR A 74 -3.82 0.73 16.60
N VAL A 75 -3.89 1.18 17.85
CA VAL A 75 -4.40 2.50 18.22
C VAL A 75 -3.24 3.31 18.81
N ALA A 76 -3.04 4.53 18.31
CA ALA A 76 -2.00 5.42 18.79
C ALA A 76 -2.48 6.89 18.74
N ALA A 77 -2.86 7.42 19.89
CA ALA A 77 -3.35 8.79 19.98
C ALA A 77 -2.21 9.82 19.81
N PRO A 78 -2.39 10.85 18.96
CA PRO A 78 -1.50 11.99 18.95
C PRO A 78 -1.83 12.98 20.07
N ALA A 79 -0.90 13.89 20.35
CA ALA A 79 -1.17 15.04 21.21
C ALA A 79 -2.01 16.11 20.49
N ALA A 80 -1.81 16.28 19.17
CA ALA A 80 -2.56 17.24 18.37
C ALA A 80 -2.59 16.88 16.88
N VAL A 81 -3.41 17.60 16.12
CA VAL A 81 -3.53 17.48 14.67
C VAL A 81 -3.37 18.85 14.01
N LEU A 82 -2.44 18.96 13.06
CA LEU A 82 -2.31 20.14 12.20
C LEU A 82 -3.22 19.99 10.98
N TYR A 83 -4.02 21.02 10.71
CA TYR A 83 -4.81 21.16 9.49
C TYR A 83 -4.17 22.24 8.59
N PRO A 84 -3.11 21.90 7.85
CA PRO A 84 -2.35 22.89 7.10
C PRO A 84 -3.20 23.49 5.96
N SER A 85 -3.04 24.78 5.73
CA SER A 85 -3.62 25.49 4.59
C SER A 85 -2.64 25.54 3.42
N CYS A 86 -1.34 25.59 3.69
CA CYS A 86 -0.29 25.58 2.68
C CYS A 86 0.94 24.78 3.14
N PRO A 87 1.88 24.42 2.23
CA PRO A 87 3.13 23.75 2.60
C PRO A 87 3.94 24.49 3.68
N ALA A 88 3.91 25.82 3.71
CA ALA A 88 4.66 26.60 4.69
C ALA A 88 4.20 26.35 6.15
N ASP A 89 2.94 25.97 6.36
CA ASP A 89 2.42 25.61 7.69
C ASP A 89 3.10 24.34 8.22
N ILE A 90 3.38 23.38 7.33
CA ILE A 90 4.08 22.13 7.67
C ILE A 90 5.56 22.44 7.97
N ALA A 91 6.20 23.30 7.16
CA ALA A 91 7.57 23.75 7.40
C ALA A 91 7.72 24.44 8.76
N ALA A 92 6.79 25.34 9.11
CA ALA A 92 6.78 26.02 10.40
C ALA A 92 6.66 25.04 11.58
N LEU A 93 5.80 24.01 11.47
CA LEU A 93 5.68 22.97 12.50
C LEU A 93 6.98 22.16 12.67
N LEU A 94 7.60 21.76 11.56
CA LEU A 94 8.82 20.96 11.57
C LEU A 94 10.01 21.77 12.10
N LEU A 95 10.17 23.03 11.68
CA LEU A 95 11.13 23.98 12.24
C LEU A 95 10.96 24.11 13.75
N ALA A 96 9.71 24.27 14.21
CA ALA A 96 9.42 24.41 15.63
C ALA A 96 9.77 23.17 16.44
N SER A 97 9.48 21.95 15.94
CA SER A 97 9.93 20.72 16.59
C SER A 97 11.46 20.63 16.60
N CYS A 98 12.09 20.94 15.46
CA CYS A 98 13.54 20.89 15.29
C CYS A 98 14.29 21.90 16.17
N ALA A 99 13.71 23.04 16.51
CA ALA A 99 14.34 24.04 17.38
C ALA A 99 14.41 23.60 18.86
N ARG A 100 13.63 22.60 19.29
CA ARG A 100 13.53 22.19 20.70
C ARG A 100 14.67 21.28 21.13
N SER A 101 15.01 21.33 22.42
CA SER A 101 15.91 20.37 23.06
C SER A 101 15.31 18.95 23.07
N SER A 102 14.01 18.85 23.34
CA SER A 102 13.21 17.63 23.20
C SER A 102 12.19 17.83 22.05
N PRO A 103 12.46 17.29 20.85
CA PRO A 103 11.59 17.41 19.68
C PRO A 103 10.36 16.52 19.80
N PHE A 104 9.19 17.04 19.44
CA PHE A 104 7.95 16.25 19.36
C PHE A 104 7.85 15.53 18.01
N PRO A 105 7.29 14.31 17.95
CA PRO A 105 7.15 13.59 16.70
C PRO A 105 6.10 14.24 15.79
N VAL A 106 6.34 14.18 14.48
CA VAL A 106 5.41 14.66 13.44
C VAL A 106 5.23 13.58 12.39
N SER A 107 3.99 13.22 12.08
CA SER A 107 3.67 12.25 11.01
C SER A 107 2.71 12.85 10.01
N ALA A 108 3.07 12.79 8.73
CA ALA A 108 2.16 13.18 7.64
C ALA A 108 1.15 12.05 7.39
N ARG A 109 -0.13 12.34 7.59
CA ARG A 109 -1.21 11.39 7.33
C ARG A 109 -1.93 11.76 6.04
N GLY A 110 -1.82 10.87 5.06
CA GLY A 110 -2.62 10.92 3.82
C GLY A 110 -4.07 10.50 4.08
N ARG A 111 -4.47 9.32 3.60
CA ARG A 111 -5.80 8.73 3.89
C ARG A 111 -5.81 7.71 5.03
N GLY A 112 -4.70 7.55 5.75
CA GLY A 112 -4.61 6.58 6.85
C GLY A 112 -4.75 5.13 6.39
N HIS A 113 -4.32 4.80 5.17
CA HIS A 113 -4.39 3.43 4.63
C HIS A 113 -3.20 2.54 5.04
N SER A 114 -2.46 2.98 6.06
CA SER A 114 -1.45 2.20 6.77
C SER A 114 -2.10 0.99 7.45
N ALA A 115 -1.31 -0.05 7.71
CA ALA A 115 -1.79 -1.29 8.31
C ALA A 115 -1.45 -1.43 9.80
N ARG A 116 -0.42 -0.73 10.29
CA ARG A 116 0.12 -0.91 11.64
C ARG A 116 0.65 0.39 12.25
N GLY A 117 -0.07 1.49 12.08
CA GLY A 117 0.20 2.76 12.75
C GLY A 117 1.35 3.57 12.14
N GLN A 118 1.81 3.25 10.92
CA GLN A 118 2.93 3.95 10.29
C GLN A 118 2.70 5.47 10.16
N ALA A 119 1.45 5.89 9.94
CA ALA A 119 1.05 7.29 9.82
C ALA A 119 0.69 7.96 11.17
N ALA A 120 0.83 7.25 12.29
CA ALA A 120 0.56 7.80 13.63
C ALA A 120 1.77 8.59 14.16
N ALA A 121 1.49 9.52 15.07
CA ALA A 121 2.49 10.23 15.85
C ALA A 121 2.11 10.13 17.34
N PRO A 122 2.42 9.01 18.03
CA PRO A 122 2.06 8.81 19.43
C PRO A 122 2.61 9.96 20.27
N ASN A 123 1.73 10.64 21.04
CA ASN A 123 2.07 11.86 21.78
C ASN A 123 2.78 12.90 20.90
N GLY A 124 2.39 13.06 19.63
CA GLY A 124 3.00 14.04 18.73
C GLY A 124 1.94 14.78 17.93
N VAL A 125 2.33 15.24 16.74
CA VAL A 125 1.44 15.94 15.83
C VAL A 125 1.22 15.13 14.58
N VAL A 126 -0.03 14.84 14.27
CA VAL A 126 -0.39 14.32 12.94
C VAL A 126 -0.70 15.50 12.02
N VAL A 127 -0.05 15.55 10.86
CA VAL A 127 -0.39 16.50 9.80
C VAL A 127 -1.50 15.89 8.94
N ASN A 128 -2.68 16.48 8.95
CA ASN A 128 -3.81 16.09 8.12
C ASN A 128 -3.61 16.63 6.69
N MET A 129 -2.83 15.91 5.88
CA MET A 129 -2.46 16.31 4.52
C MET A 129 -3.65 16.69 3.64
N PRO A 130 -4.81 15.96 3.65
CA PRO A 130 -6.00 16.35 2.90
C PRO A 130 -6.48 17.81 3.07
N SER A 131 -6.10 18.49 4.17
CA SER A 131 -6.44 19.90 4.40
C SER A 131 -5.83 20.85 3.35
N LEU A 132 -4.65 20.51 2.79
CA LEU A 132 -4.00 21.29 1.72
C LEU A 132 -4.84 21.37 0.44
N GLY A 133 -5.70 20.38 0.21
CA GLY A 133 -6.59 20.33 -0.95
C GLY A 133 -7.93 21.05 -0.76
N ARG A 134 -8.20 21.62 0.43
CA ARG A 134 -9.46 22.30 0.78
C ARG A 134 -9.34 23.84 0.79
N LEU A 135 -8.39 24.37 0.03
CA LEU A 135 -8.16 25.81 -0.10
C LEU A 135 -9.40 26.53 -0.68
N GLY A 136 -10.07 27.31 0.17
CA GLY A 136 -11.13 28.26 -0.22
C GLY A 136 -12.50 27.63 -0.41
N GLY A 137 -13.45 27.97 0.48
CA GLY A 137 -14.85 27.52 0.48
C GLY A 137 -15.70 27.94 -0.73
N SER A 138 -15.12 28.14 -1.92
CA SER A 138 -15.86 28.46 -3.15
C SER A 138 -15.12 28.16 -4.48
N SER A 139 -13.91 27.59 -4.54
CA SER A 139 -13.34 27.19 -5.85
C SER A 139 -12.38 26.01 -5.80
N THR A 140 -12.83 24.93 -6.42
CA THR A 140 -12.20 23.81 -7.17
C THR A 140 -10.73 23.86 -7.64
N ALA A 141 -9.81 24.61 -7.04
CA ALA A 141 -8.39 24.52 -7.40
C ALA A 141 -7.76 23.31 -6.69
N SER A 142 -7.98 22.10 -7.22
CA SER A 142 -7.17 20.94 -6.87
C SER A 142 -5.70 21.29 -7.12
N ARG A 143 -4.78 20.84 -6.25
CA ARG A 143 -3.32 21.04 -6.44
C ARG A 143 -2.81 20.07 -7.51
N LEU A 144 -3.43 20.12 -8.69
CA LEU A 144 -3.19 19.27 -9.85
C LEU A 144 -3.04 20.17 -11.07
N SER A 145 -1.90 20.08 -11.76
CA SER A 145 -1.63 20.86 -12.97
C SER A 145 -1.03 19.96 -14.04
N VAL A 146 -1.67 19.87 -15.20
CA VAL A 146 -1.26 19.01 -16.31
C VAL A 146 -0.49 19.82 -17.34
N SER A 147 0.70 19.35 -17.72
CA SER A 147 1.43 19.81 -18.90
C SER A 147 1.25 18.77 -20.01
N VAL A 148 0.49 19.12 -21.04
CA VAL A 148 0.27 18.24 -22.20
C VAL A 148 1.56 18.07 -23.01
N GLU A 149 2.28 19.17 -23.22
CA GLU A 149 3.56 19.17 -23.95
C GLU A 149 4.64 18.41 -23.18
N GLY A 150 4.75 18.64 -21.86
CA GLY A 150 5.69 17.91 -21.00
C GLY A 150 5.26 16.48 -20.66
N GLN A 151 4.05 16.07 -21.08
CA GLN A 151 3.41 14.81 -20.72
C GLN A 151 3.56 14.48 -19.24
N CYS A 152 3.26 15.44 -18.36
CA CYS A 152 3.41 15.27 -16.92
C CYS A 152 2.27 15.95 -16.17
N ILE A 153 2.06 15.51 -14.93
CA ILE A 153 1.18 16.18 -13.98
C ILE A 153 1.96 16.53 -12.71
N ASP A 154 1.88 17.79 -12.31
CA ASP A 154 2.29 18.24 -11.00
C ASP A 154 1.13 18.02 -10.03
N ALA A 155 1.30 17.08 -9.09
CA ALA A 155 0.27 16.71 -8.13
C ALA A 155 0.71 16.97 -6.69
N GLY A 156 -0.15 17.60 -5.90
CA GLY A 156 0.02 17.78 -4.47
C GLY A 156 0.16 16.43 -3.76
N GLY A 157 1.04 16.35 -2.76
CA GLY A 157 1.28 15.11 -2.02
C GLY A 157 0.03 14.55 -1.32
N GLU A 158 -0.95 15.40 -1.03
CA GLU A 158 -2.25 15.04 -0.45
C GLU A 158 -3.29 14.52 -1.45
N GLN A 159 -3.08 14.75 -2.75
CA GLN A 159 -4.04 14.41 -3.80
C GLN A 159 -4.21 12.89 -3.92
N LEU A 160 -5.41 12.44 -4.24
CA LEU A 160 -5.68 11.02 -4.48
C LEU A 160 -5.35 10.64 -5.92
N TRP A 161 -4.90 9.40 -6.11
CA TRP A 161 -4.64 8.87 -7.46
C TRP A 161 -5.88 8.85 -8.34
N VAL A 162 -7.09 8.68 -7.77
CA VAL A 162 -8.34 8.79 -8.54
C VAL A 162 -8.57 10.20 -9.09
N ASP A 163 -8.17 11.25 -8.36
CA ASP A 163 -8.31 12.64 -8.80
C ASP A 163 -7.21 13.00 -9.82
N VAL A 164 -5.99 12.48 -9.62
CA VAL A 164 -4.90 12.52 -10.61
C VAL A 164 -5.34 11.86 -11.92
N LEU A 165 -5.95 10.68 -11.87
CA LEU A 165 -6.47 9.96 -13.04
C LEU A 165 -7.52 10.79 -13.77
N ARG A 166 -8.56 11.25 -13.06
CA ARG A 166 -9.64 12.06 -13.67
C ARG A 166 -9.11 13.32 -14.33
N THR A 167 -8.19 14.02 -13.68
CA THR A 167 -7.59 15.25 -14.20
C THR A 167 -6.75 14.95 -15.44
N ALA A 168 -5.89 13.93 -15.42
CA ALA A 168 -5.08 13.57 -16.58
C ALA A 168 -5.94 13.12 -17.78
N LEU A 169 -6.99 12.32 -17.53
CA LEU A 169 -7.89 11.83 -18.58
C LEU A 169 -8.64 12.96 -19.29
N ALA A 170 -8.96 14.05 -18.59
CA ALA A 170 -9.56 15.25 -19.20
C ALA A 170 -8.65 15.90 -20.27
N HIS A 171 -7.34 15.61 -20.22
CA HIS A 171 -6.35 16.02 -21.21
C HIS A 171 -5.91 14.88 -22.16
N GLY A 172 -6.61 13.73 -22.16
CA GLY A 172 -6.26 12.57 -22.98
C GLY A 172 -4.98 11.85 -22.54
N LEU A 173 -4.56 12.04 -21.28
CA LEU A 173 -3.33 11.51 -20.71
C LEU A 173 -3.62 10.66 -19.47
N THR A 174 -2.65 9.83 -19.06
CA THR A 174 -2.77 8.96 -17.89
C THR A 174 -1.40 8.64 -17.30
N PRO A 175 -1.24 8.52 -15.97
CA PRO A 175 -0.08 7.85 -15.39
C PRO A 175 0.07 6.42 -15.93
N ARG A 176 1.31 5.95 -16.04
CA ARG A 176 1.61 4.62 -16.61
C ARG A 176 1.79 3.51 -15.56
N SER A 177 1.93 3.86 -14.28
CA SER A 177 2.06 2.92 -13.17
C SER A 177 1.11 3.28 -12.03
N TRP A 178 0.47 2.27 -11.45
CA TRP A 178 -0.69 2.42 -10.56
C TRP A 178 -0.55 1.60 -9.28
N THR A 179 -1.49 1.83 -8.38
CA THR A 179 -1.85 0.92 -7.30
C THR A 179 -3.21 0.30 -7.59
N ASP A 180 -3.49 -0.90 -7.06
CA ASP A 180 -4.80 -1.55 -7.22
C ASP A 180 -5.97 -0.71 -6.70
N TYR A 181 -5.71 0.09 -5.66
CA TYR A 181 -6.69 0.97 -5.04
C TYR A 181 -6.29 2.44 -5.23
N LEU A 182 -7.16 3.24 -5.84
CA LEU A 182 -6.85 4.62 -6.26
C LEU A 182 -7.17 5.70 -5.23
N HIS A 183 -7.87 5.36 -4.14
CA HIS A 183 -8.18 6.28 -3.06
C HIS A 183 -7.03 6.38 -2.03
N LEU A 184 -5.80 6.31 -2.54
CA LEU A 184 -4.55 6.50 -1.82
C LEU A 184 -3.93 7.83 -2.25
N THR A 185 -3.22 8.49 -1.33
CA THR A 185 -2.55 9.77 -1.63
C THR A 185 -1.25 9.55 -2.40
N VAL A 186 -0.92 10.47 -3.30
CA VAL A 186 0.37 10.52 -4.02
C VAL A 186 1.56 10.36 -3.05
N GLY A 187 1.68 11.24 -2.06
CA GLY A 187 2.81 11.22 -1.12
C GLY A 187 2.90 9.92 -0.31
N GLY A 188 1.77 9.35 0.10
CA GLY A 188 1.72 8.07 0.83
C GLY A 188 2.25 6.89 0.02
N THR A 189 1.83 6.77 -1.25
CA THR A 189 2.29 5.68 -2.12
C THR A 189 3.75 5.83 -2.53
N LEU A 190 4.20 7.04 -2.85
CA LEU A 190 5.60 7.34 -3.20
C LEU A 190 6.55 7.15 -2.02
N SER A 191 6.07 7.28 -0.78
CA SER A 191 6.83 6.94 0.42
C SER A 191 7.01 5.43 0.63
N ASN A 192 6.33 4.58 -0.14
CA ASN A 192 6.45 3.12 -0.07
C ASN A 192 7.06 2.54 -1.36
N ALA A 193 6.27 2.52 -2.44
CA ALA A 193 6.70 2.19 -3.80
C ALA A 193 5.57 2.50 -4.79
N GLY A 194 4.36 1.99 -4.49
CA GLY A 194 3.21 2.04 -5.38
C GLY A 194 3.30 0.99 -6.48
N ILE A 195 2.75 -0.20 -6.22
CA ILE A 195 2.82 -1.35 -7.12
C ILE A 195 1.42 -1.79 -7.58
N SER A 196 1.35 -2.30 -8.80
CA SER A 196 0.22 -2.99 -9.41
C SER A 196 0.72 -3.71 -10.67
N GLY A 197 -0.18 -4.33 -11.44
CA GLY A 197 0.14 -5.15 -12.60
C GLY A 197 0.81 -4.44 -13.79
N GLN A 198 1.04 -3.12 -13.76
CA GLN A 198 1.84 -2.40 -14.77
C GLN A 198 3.33 -2.28 -14.38
N ALA A 199 3.68 -2.57 -13.13
CA ALA A 199 5.02 -2.35 -12.59
C ALA A 199 6.09 -3.20 -13.29
N PHE A 200 5.73 -4.34 -13.88
CA PHE A 200 6.67 -5.14 -14.67
C PHE A 200 7.21 -4.39 -15.90
N ARG A 201 6.42 -3.47 -16.48
CA ARG A 201 6.77 -2.72 -17.69
C ARG A 201 7.34 -1.34 -17.37
N TYR A 202 6.72 -0.64 -16.43
CA TYR A 202 7.03 0.77 -16.15
C TYR A 202 7.68 0.99 -14.78
N GLY A 203 7.90 -0.06 -14.00
CA GLY A 203 8.32 0.05 -12.61
C GLY A 203 7.20 0.51 -11.69
N PRO A 204 7.43 0.51 -10.37
CA PRO A 204 6.51 1.08 -9.38
C PRO A 204 6.31 2.58 -9.61
N GLN A 205 5.34 3.20 -8.93
CA GLN A 205 5.08 4.63 -9.02
C GLN A 205 6.32 5.47 -8.70
N ILE A 206 7.18 5.03 -7.76
CA ILE A 206 8.45 5.69 -7.45
C ILE A 206 9.43 5.76 -8.64
N SER A 207 9.33 4.87 -9.62
CA SER A 207 10.14 4.90 -10.86
C SER A 207 9.56 5.86 -11.92
N ASN A 208 8.43 6.52 -11.63
CA ASN A 208 7.65 7.31 -12.57
C ASN A 208 7.48 8.78 -12.14
N VAL A 209 8.29 9.21 -11.18
CA VAL A 209 8.38 10.58 -10.70
C VAL A 209 9.62 11.24 -11.29
N GLN A 210 9.49 12.47 -11.76
CA GLN A 210 10.59 13.25 -12.32
C GLN A 210 11.17 14.24 -11.30
N GLU A 211 10.33 14.77 -10.41
CA GLU A 211 10.69 15.82 -9.46
C GLU A 211 9.76 15.79 -8.24
N LEU A 212 10.24 16.21 -7.07
CA LEU A 212 9.49 16.32 -5.83
C LEU A 212 9.73 17.69 -5.17
N ASP A 213 8.71 18.23 -4.52
CA ASP A 213 8.89 19.26 -3.48
C ASP A 213 8.72 18.62 -2.10
N VAL A 214 9.76 18.71 -1.28
CA VAL A 214 9.87 18.02 0.00
C VAL A 214 10.16 19.02 1.11
N ILE A 215 9.50 18.85 2.26
CA ILE A 215 9.85 19.57 3.50
C ILE A 215 10.62 18.61 4.39
N THR A 216 11.90 18.86 4.64
CA THR A 216 12.78 17.97 5.43
C THR A 216 12.43 18.04 6.92
N GLY A 217 13.01 17.16 7.75
CA GLY A 217 12.87 17.21 9.21
C GLY A 217 13.48 18.47 9.84
N LEU A 218 14.36 19.16 9.10
CA LEU A 218 14.87 20.48 9.43
C LEU A 218 13.88 21.61 9.10
N GLY A 219 12.76 21.28 8.45
CA GLY A 219 11.73 22.22 8.00
C GLY A 219 12.12 23.06 6.77
N GLU A 220 13.16 22.65 6.05
CA GLU A 220 13.58 23.25 4.79
C GLU A 220 12.70 22.76 3.63
N MET A 221 12.21 23.67 2.80
CA MET A 221 11.51 23.32 1.56
C MET A 221 12.52 23.14 0.42
N VAL A 222 12.58 21.95 -0.15
CA VAL A 222 13.56 21.58 -1.17
C VAL A 222 12.84 20.96 -2.37
N THR A 223 13.09 21.50 -3.56
CA THR A 223 12.75 20.84 -4.83
C THR A 223 13.90 19.93 -5.24
N CYS A 224 13.64 18.64 -5.44
CA CYS A 224 14.64 17.64 -5.80
C CYS A 224 14.22 16.77 -7.00
N SER A 225 15.21 16.34 -7.78
CA SER A 225 15.11 15.45 -8.95
C SER A 225 16.40 14.62 -9.06
N LYS A 226 16.54 13.81 -10.11
CA LYS A 226 17.81 13.11 -10.40
C LYS A 226 18.98 14.06 -10.69
N GLU A 227 18.70 15.27 -11.16
CA GLU A 227 19.69 16.29 -11.53
C GLU A 227 19.94 17.30 -10.40
N ARG A 228 18.99 17.45 -9.45
CA ARG A 228 19.05 18.45 -8.37
C ARG A 228 18.73 17.82 -7.01
N HIS A 229 19.64 17.92 -6.05
CA HIS A 229 19.47 17.30 -4.71
C HIS A 229 19.09 15.81 -4.81
N SER A 230 19.74 15.07 -5.72
CA SER A 230 19.41 13.68 -6.06
C SER A 230 19.40 12.73 -4.86
N ASP A 231 20.30 12.95 -3.90
CA ASP A 231 20.32 12.16 -2.67
C ASP A 231 19.01 12.30 -1.85
N LEU A 232 18.40 13.50 -1.77
CA LEU A 232 17.10 13.68 -1.10
C LEU A 232 15.97 13.05 -1.91
N PHE A 233 16.00 13.21 -3.24
CA PHE A 233 15.03 12.62 -4.15
C PHE A 233 14.98 11.09 -3.97
N ASP A 234 16.14 10.45 -4.00
CA ASP A 234 16.29 9.01 -3.79
C ASP A 234 15.98 8.58 -2.35
N ALA A 235 16.30 9.42 -1.35
CA ALA A 235 15.96 9.13 0.03
C ALA A 235 14.44 9.03 0.23
N VAL A 236 13.69 10.00 -0.30
CA VAL A 236 12.26 10.16 -0.04
C VAL A 236 11.41 9.11 -0.78
N LEU A 237 11.81 8.71 -1.99
CA LEU A 237 11.15 7.64 -2.75
C LEU A 237 11.36 6.28 -2.08
N GLY A 238 10.26 5.66 -1.62
CA GLY A 238 10.31 4.48 -0.74
C GLY A 238 10.90 4.77 0.64
N GLY A 239 10.98 6.05 1.04
CA GLY A 239 11.64 6.51 2.25
C GLY A 239 10.82 6.40 3.53
N LEU A 240 9.62 5.80 3.47
CA LEU A 240 8.75 5.56 4.61
C LEU A 240 8.44 6.84 5.42
N GLY A 241 8.45 8.01 4.75
CA GLY A 241 8.25 9.32 5.35
C GLY A 241 9.35 9.75 6.33
N GLN A 242 10.55 9.17 6.26
CA GLN A 242 11.63 9.39 7.23
C GLN A 242 12.49 10.63 6.97
N PHE A 243 12.50 11.15 5.74
CA PHE A 243 13.43 12.20 5.31
C PHE A 243 12.74 13.52 4.98
N GLY A 244 11.42 13.51 4.84
CA GLY A 244 10.63 14.70 4.61
C GLY A 244 9.18 14.40 4.25
N VAL A 245 8.37 15.45 4.20
CA VAL A 245 6.98 15.41 3.75
C VAL A 245 6.93 15.82 2.28
N ILE A 246 6.44 14.93 1.42
CA ILE A 246 6.19 15.22 0.00
C ILE A 246 4.98 16.17 -0.11
N THR A 247 5.17 17.35 -0.68
CA THR A 247 4.11 18.36 -0.87
C THR A 247 3.71 18.54 -2.32
N ARG A 248 4.57 18.17 -3.28
CA ARG A 248 4.26 18.03 -4.72
C ARG A 248 5.12 16.91 -5.32
N ALA A 249 4.58 16.21 -6.30
CA ALA A 249 5.32 15.31 -7.18
C ALA A 249 4.99 15.59 -8.65
N ARG A 250 6.02 15.62 -9.51
CA ARG A 250 5.86 15.63 -10.97
C ARG A 250 5.85 14.20 -11.49
N ILE A 251 4.71 13.76 -12.01
CA ILE A 251 4.47 12.37 -12.42
C ILE A 251 4.41 12.30 -13.95
N GLN A 252 5.11 11.33 -14.52
CA GLN A 252 5.07 11.06 -15.96
C GLN A 252 3.69 10.57 -16.40
N LEU A 253 3.19 11.14 -17.48
CA LEU A 253 1.97 10.72 -18.18
C LEU A 253 2.30 10.12 -19.54
N VAL A 254 1.35 9.35 -20.07
CA VAL A 254 1.33 8.80 -21.42
C VAL A 254 -0.06 9.01 -22.04
N PRO A 255 -0.23 8.90 -23.37
CA PRO A 255 -1.55 8.92 -23.98
C PRO A 255 -2.51 7.90 -23.36
N ALA A 256 -3.73 8.34 -23.03
CA ALA A 256 -4.69 7.50 -22.35
C ALA A 256 -5.41 6.55 -23.33
N PRO A 257 -5.45 5.24 -23.03
CA PRO A 257 -6.42 4.34 -23.66
C PRO A 257 -7.83 4.67 -23.16
N THR A 258 -8.85 4.32 -23.94
CA THR A 258 -10.25 4.54 -23.53
C THR A 258 -10.90 3.28 -22.96
N ARG A 259 -10.39 2.10 -23.33
CA ARG A 259 -10.96 0.80 -22.98
C ARG A 259 -9.90 -0.19 -22.50
N ALA A 260 -10.35 -1.21 -21.79
CA ALA A 260 -9.55 -2.33 -21.36
C ALA A 260 -10.29 -3.65 -21.61
N ARG A 261 -9.66 -4.57 -22.33
CA ARG A 261 -10.07 -5.97 -22.39
C ARG A 261 -9.52 -6.68 -21.16
N TRP A 262 -10.37 -6.92 -20.18
CA TRP A 262 -10.02 -7.49 -18.88
C TRP A 262 -10.21 -9.00 -18.90
N VAL A 263 -9.14 -9.73 -18.67
CA VAL A 263 -9.07 -11.19 -18.80
C VAL A 263 -8.76 -11.81 -17.45
N ARG A 264 -9.47 -12.90 -17.12
CA ARG A 264 -9.08 -13.84 -16.06
C ARG A 264 -9.05 -15.27 -16.56
N LEU A 265 -7.98 -15.98 -16.21
CA LEU A 265 -7.72 -17.33 -16.66
C LEU A 265 -7.41 -18.21 -15.45
N LEU A 266 -8.14 -19.32 -15.28
CA LEU A 266 -7.89 -20.24 -14.16
C LEU A 266 -6.82 -21.27 -14.48
N TYR A 267 -6.01 -21.57 -13.48
CA TYR A 267 -4.94 -22.55 -13.48
C TYR A 267 -5.08 -23.45 -12.26
N THR A 268 -4.68 -24.71 -12.39
CA THR A 268 -4.70 -25.69 -11.30
C THR A 268 -3.35 -25.85 -10.60
N SER A 269 -2.29 -25.21 -11.11
CA SER A 269 -0.96 -25.27 -10.49
C SER A 269 -0.24 -23.93 -10.49
N ALA A 270 0.52 -23.69 -9.42
CA ALA A 270 1.39 -22.52 -9.32
C ALA A 270 2.41 -22.47 -10.46
N ALA A 271 2.99 -23.62 -10.84
CA ALA A 271 4.02 -23.68 -11.90
C ALA A 271 3.49 -23.28 -13.29
N ALA A 272 2.24 -23.62 -13.60
CA ALA A 272 1.62 -23.18 -14.85
C ALA A 272 1.34 -21.67 -14.82
N LEU A 273 0.75 -21.15 -13.73
CA LEU A 273 0.50 -19.73 -13.55
C LEU A 273 1.81 -18.92 -13.64
N THR A 274 2.80 -19.23 -12.81
CA THR A 274 4.04 -18.44 -12.68
C THR A 274 4.83 -18.45 -13.98
N GLY A 275 4.95 -19.62 -14.63
CA GLY A 275 5.64 -19.71 -15.91
C GLY A 275 4.96 -18.91 -17.03
N ASP A 276 3.64 -18.78 -17.00
CA ASP A 276 2.91 -17.94 -17.98
C ASP A 276 2.96 -16.46 -17.64
N GLN A 277 2.87 -16.09 -16.35
CA GLN A 277 3.09 -14.72 -15.90
C GLN A 277 4.49 -14.23 -16.31
N GLU A 278 5.53 -15.04 -16.10
CA GLU A 278 6.91 -14.72 -16.50
C GLU A 278 7.04 -14.50 -18.01
N ARG A 279 6.41 -15.36 -18.83
CA ARG A 279 6.40 -15.16 -20.30
C ARG A 279 5.73 -13.85 -20.71
N LEU A 280 4.67 -13.43 -20.02
CA LEU A 280 3.95 -12.20 -20.32
C LEU A 280 4.74 -10.94 -19.92
N ILE A 281 5.47 -11.01 -18.81
CA ILE A 281 6.22 -9.85 -18.30
C ILE A 281 7.62 -9.70 -18.90
N ASP A 282 8.16 -10.76 -19.50
CA ASP A 282 9.44 -10.74 -20.20
C ASP A 282 9.29 -10.00 -21.52
N VAL A 283 9.48 -8.67 -21.49
CA VAL A 283 9.30 -7.79 -22.66
C VAL A 283 10.47 -7.83 -23.65
N GLU A 284 11.58 -8.50 -23.30
CA GLU A 284 12.82 -8.51 -24.09
C GLU A 284 13.04 -9.82 -24.84
N ARG A 285 12.45 -10.93 -24.39
CA ARG A 285 12.53 -12.25 -25.03
C ARG A 285 11.98 -12.29 -26.45
N GLY A 286 11.04 -11.39 -26.79
CA GLY A 286 10.52 -11.25 -28.15
C GLY A 286 9.70 -12.44 -28.65
N ASP A 287 9.21 -13.29 -27.74
CA ASP A 287 8.25 -14.34 -28.11
C ASP A 287 6.84 -13.77 -28.36
N ALA A 288 5.89 -14.62 -28.76
CA ALA A 288 4.54 -14.16 -29.09
C ALA A 288 3.76 -13.57 -27.90
N LEU A 289 4.19 -13.83 -26.65
CA LEU A 289 3.54 -13.37 -25.41
C LEU A 289 4.27 -12.21 -24.73
N SER A 290 5.55 -12.03 -25.05
CA SER A 290 6.47 -11.01 -24.54
C SER A 290 5.84 -9.62 -24.58
N GLY A 291 5.47 -9.08 -23.42
CA GLY A 291 4.86 -7.76 -23.31
C GLY A 291 3.52 -7.64 -24.03
N LEU A 292 2.79 -8.75 -24.22
CA LEU A 292 1.51 -8.73 -24.92
C LEU A 292 0.41 -8.10 -24.07
N MET A 293 0.46 -8.21 -22.74
CA MET A 293 -0.49 -7.57 -21.81
C MET A 293 0.02 -6.22 -21.30
N ASP A 294 -0.88 -5.29 -21.05
CA ASP A 294 -0.59 -3.98 -20.46
C ASP A 294 -0.64 -4.01 -18.91
N TYR A 295 -1.29 -5.04 -18.37
CA TYR A 295 -1.41 -5.34 -16.95
C TYR A 295 -1.31 -6.84 -16.73
N VAL A 296 -0.52 -7.29 -15.75
CA VAL A 296 -0.41 -8.69 -15.34
C VAL A 296 -0.39 -8.79 -13.82
N GLU A 297 -1.36 -9.50 -13.26
CA GLU A 297 -1.40 -9.93 -11.87
C GLU A 297 -1.79 -11.41 -11.76
N GLY A 298 -1.89 -11.91 -10.53
CA GLY A 298 -2.50 -13.18 -10.24
C GLY A 298 -3.08 -13.23 -8.84
N THR A 299 -4.05 -14.12 -8.65
CA THR A 299 -4.71 -14.37 -7.36
C THR A 299 -4.68 -15.86 -7.04
N VAL A 300 -4.49 -16.20 -5.77
CA VAL A 300 -4.64 -17.55 -5.23
C VAL A 300 -6.04 -17.69 -4.64
N LEU A 301 -6.73 -18.75 -5.06
CA LEU A 301 -8.08 -19.09 -4.65
C LEU A 301 -8.01 -20.37 -3.79
N ALA A 302 -7.74 -20.20 -2.50
CA ALA A 302 -7.56 -21.31 -1.55
C ALA A 302 -8.76 -21.50 -0.59
N ASP A 303 -9.78 -20.65 -0.68
CA ASP A 303 -10.97 -20.68 0.18
C ASP A 303 -12.25 -20.65 -0.69
N LYS A 304 -13.28 -21.39 -0.27
CA LYS A 304 -14.59 -21.42 -0.93
C LYS A 304 -15.25 -20.03 -0.95
N GLY A 305 -14.97 -19.17 0.03
CA GLY A 305 -15.45 -17.77 0.06
C GLY A 305 -14.82 -16.87 -1.01
N LEU A 306 -13.59 -17.16 -1.46
CA LEU A 306 -12.87 -16.37 -2.46
C LEU A 306 -13.36 -16.62 -3.89
N ILE A 307 -14.03 -17.75 -4.13
CA ILE A 307 -14.69 -18.07 -5.41
C ILE A 307 -15.93 -17.16 -5.63
N GLY A 308 -16.40 -16.46 -4.58
CA GLY A 308 -17.69 -15.75 -4.58
C GLY A 308 -17.71 -14.23 -4.71
N SER A 309 -16.84 -13.42 -4.07
CA SER A 309 -17.37 -12.12 -3.60
C SER A 309 -16.55 -10.81 -3.61
N TRP A 310 -15.27 -10.73 -4.00
CA TRP A 310 -14.57 -9.42 -3.85
C TRP A 310 -14.32 -8.63 -5.14
N ARG A 311 -13.74 -9.23 -6.19
CA ARG A 311 -13.36 -8.52 -7.43
C ARG A 311 -14.42 -8.66 -8.54
N SER A 312 -15.69 -8.57 -8.16
CA SER A 312 -16.84 -8.68 -9.06
C SER A 312 -17.15 -7.34 -9.73
N PRO A 313 -17.31 -7.28 -11.06
CA PRO A 313 -17.44 -6.03 -11.82
C PRO A 313 -18.85 -5.41 -11.77
N SER A 314 -19.80 -6.03 -11.07
CA SER A 314 -21.18 -5.55 -10.95
C SER A 314 -21.83 -6.00 -9.63
N PRO A 315 -22.83 -5.26 -9.11
CA PRO A 315 -23.62 -5.63 -7.94
C PRO A 315 -24.40 -6.95 -8.06
N SER A 316 -24.54 -7.55 -9.26
CA SER A 316 -25.34 -8.77 -9.47
C SER A 316 -24.59 -9.98 -10.06
N SER A 317 -23.25 -9.94 -10.16
CA SER A 317 -22.49 -11.05 -10.76
C SER A 317 -21.17 -11.30 -10.03
N SER A 318 -20.89 -12.54 -9.63
CA SER A 318 -19.50 -12.98 -9.48
C SER A 318 -18.77 -12.69 -10.80
N PHE A 319 -17.48 -12.31 -10.77
CA PHE A 319 -16.71 -12.14 -12.02
C PHE A 319 -16.70 -13.43 -12.85
N PHE A 320 -16.81 -14.59 -12.19
CA PHE A 320 -16.98 -15.89 -12.84
C PHE A 320 -18.41 -16.10 -13.39
N GLY A 321 -19.24 -15.05 -13.47
CA GLY A 321 -20.66 -15.14 -13.78
C GLY A 321 -21.50 -15.50 -12.54
N SER A 322 -22.75 -15.05 -12.52
CA SER A 322 -23.77 -15.50 -11.55
C SER A 322 -24.52 -16.75 -12.03
N GLU A 323 -24.11 -17.31 -13.17
CA GLU A 323 -24.70 -18.52 -13.71
C GLU A 323 -24.34 -19.72 -12.81
N PRO A 324 -25.33 -20.45 -12.26
CA PRO A 324 -25.09 -21.57 -11.35
C PRO A 324 -24.14 -22.64 -11.92
N ASP A 325 -24.15 -22.82 -13.25
CA ASP A 325 -23.28 -23.77 -13.95
C ASP A 325 -21.79 -23.41 -13.83
N VAL A 326 -21.44 -22.13 -13.93
CA VAL A 326 -20.02 -21.72 -13.88
C VAL A 326 -19.45 -21.88 -12.48
N ALA A 327 -20.21 -21.46 -11.45
CA ALA A 327 -19.79 -21.64 -10.06
C ALA A 327 -19.58 -23.13 -9.72
N ALA A 328 -20.49 -24.01 -10.17
CA ALA A 328 -20.35 -25.45 -9.99
C ALA A 328 -19.12 -26.02 -10.72
N ARG A 329 -18.86 -25.58 -11.96
CA ARG A 329 -17.68 -25.99 -12.73
C ARG A 329 -16.37 -25.55 -12.08
N VAL A 330 -16.30 -24.33 -11.56
CA VAL A 330 -15.12 -23.82 -10.84
C VAL A 330 -14.91 -24.56 -9.52
N ALA A 331 -15.97 -24.84 -8.77
CA ALA A 331 -15.89 -25.63 -7.54
C ALA A 331 -15.37 -27.05 -7.82
N LYS A 332 -15.89 -27.71 -8.87
CA LYS A 332 -15.42 -29.03 -9.30
C LYS A 332 -13.93 -29.00 -9.70
N LEU A 333 -13.52 -28.01 -10.49
CA LEU A 333 -12.11 -27.83 -10.86
C LEU A 333 -11.22 -27.65 -9.63
N ALA A 334 -11.68 -26.87 -8.64
CA ALA A 334 -10.95 -26.68 -7.38
C ALA A 334 -10.80 -27.99 -6.60
N GLU A 335 -11.84 -28.81 -6.54
CA GLU A 335 -11.79 -30.13 -5.89
C GLU A 335 -10.78 -31.05 -6.59
N GLU A 336 -10.81 -31.11 -7.92
CA GLU A 336 -9.87 -31.89 -8.74
C GLU A 336 -8.41 -31.38 -8.60
N ALA A 337 -8.22 -30.08 -8.41
CA ALA A 337 -6.91 -29.45 -8.18
C ALA A 337 -6.42 -29.52 -6.71
N GLY A 338 -7.12 -30.26 -5.85
CA GLY A 338 -6.73 -30.43 -4.44
C GLY A 338 -7.04 -29.22 -3.55
N GLY A 339 -8.00 -28.38 -3.93
CA GLY A 339 -8.58 -27.32 -3.11
C GLY A 339 -7.99 -25.92 -3.29
N VAL A 340 -7.01 -25.76 -4.20
CA VAL A 340 -6.41 -24.45 -4.51
C VAL A 340 -6.43 -24.24 -6.01
N LEU A 341 -7.00 -23.12 -6.45
CA LEU A 341 -6.88 -22.64 -7.82
C LEU A 341 -6.03 -21.38 -7.86
N TYR A 342 -5.54 -21.09 -9.06
CA TYR A 342 -4.76 -19.92 -9.38
C TYR A 342 -5.48 -19.17 -10.49
N CYS A 343 -5.47 -17.84 -10.45
CA CYS A 343 -6.11 -17.01 -11.45
C CYS A 343 -5.07 -16.02 -11.97
N LEU A 344 -4.74 -16.09 -13.26
CA LEU A 344 -4.07 -14.99 -13.93
C LEU A 344 -5.09 -13.89 -14.15
N GLU A 345 -4.74 -12.65 -13.83
CA GLU A 345 -5.56 -11.48 -14.14
C GLU A 345 -4.75 -10.55 -15.05
N GLY A 346 -5.31 -10.24 -16.22
CA GLY A 346 -4.62 -9.47 -17.25
C GLY A 346 -5.51 -8.40 -17.86
N ALA A 347 -4.90 -7.37 -18.45
CA ALA A 347 -5.63 -6.43 -19.30
C ALA A 347 -4.87 -6.05 -20.56
N LEU A 348 -5.62 -5.87 -21.65
CA LEU A 348 -5.16 -5.25 -22.89
C LEU A 348 -5.82 -3.88 -23.03
N TYR A 349 -5.02 -2.83 -23.05
CA TYR A 349 -5.51 -1.46 -23.23
C TYR A 349 -5.65 -1.14 -24.72
N TYR A 350 -6.75 -0.49 -25.10
CA TYR A 350 -7.02 -0.12 -26.48
C TYR A 350 -7.92 1.12 -26.57
N GLY A 351 -8.09 1.63 -27.78
CA GLY A 351 -8.83 2.86 -28.06
C GLY A 351 -8.03 4.13 -27.72
N GLY A 352 -8.56 5.29 -28.11
CA GLY A 352 -7.80 6.53 -28.04
C GLY A 352 -6.55 6.46 -28.93
N ALA A 353 -5.38 6.78 -28.37
CA ALA A 353 -4.10 6.68 -29.07
C ALA A 353 -3.43 5.28 -28.97
N ALA A 354 -4.01 4.34 -28.22
CA ALA A 354 -3.40 3.04 -27.90
C ALA A 354 -3.70 1.92 -28.92
N GLY A 355 -4.27 2.25 -30.09
CA GLY A 355 -4.63 1.29 -31.14
C GLY A 355 -6.13 0.96 -31.22
N GLY A 356 -6.50 0.21 -32.27
CA GLY A 356 -7.91 -0.09 -32.60
C GLY A 356 -8.37 -1.49 -32.16
N GLU A 357 -9.68 -1.72 -32.22
CA GLU A 357 -10.32 -3.00 -31.86
C GLU A 357 -9.77 -4.24 -32.58
N PRO A 358 -9.42 -4.19 -33.89
CA PRO A 358 -8.86 -5.36 -34.57
C PRO A 358 -7.52 -5.83 -33.99
N ASP A 359 -6.71 -4.92 -33.45
CA ASP A 359 -5.43 -5.26 -32.83
C ASP A 359 -5.62 -5.96 -31.48
N VAL A 360 -6.54 -5.44 -30.64
CA VAL A 360 -6.79 -6.05 -29.33
C VAL A 360 -7.36 -7.46 -29.44
N GLU A 361 -8.19 -7.74 -30.46
CA GLU A 361 -8.74 -9.07 -30.67
C GLU A 361 -7.65 -10.07 -31.08
N LYS A 362 -6.75 -9.68 -32.00
CA LYS A 362 -5.61 -10.52 -32.39
C LYS A 362 -4.67 -10.83 -31.22
N ARG A 363 -4.42 -9.83 -30.36
CA ARG A 363 -3.66 -10.01 -29.12
C ARG A 363 -4.38 -10.99 -28.18
N LEU A 364 -5.69 -10.84 -28.02
CA LEU A 364 -6.52 -11.73 -27.20
C LEU A 364 -6.50 -13.17 -27.73
N GLU A 365 -6.68 -13.38 -29.03
CA GLU A 365 -6.59 -14.71 -29.67
C GLU A 365 -5.24 -15.37 -29.42
N THR A 366 -4.15 -14.59 -29.50
CA THR A 366 -2.80 -15.08 -29.21
C THR A 366 -2.67 -15.50 -27.74
N LEU A 367 -3.16 -14.69 -26.81
CA LEU A 367 -3.20 -15.05 -25.38
C LEU A 367 -3.98 -16.34 -25.15
N MET A 368 -5.18 -16.44 -25.74
CA MET A 368 -6.02 -17.62 -25.61
C MET A 368 -5.34 -18.85 -26.20
N ARG A 369 -4.58 -18.74 -27.29
CA ARG A 369 -3.88 -19.89 -27.88
C ARG A 369 -2.67 -20.34 -27.05
N GLU A 370 -1.79 -19.41 -26.69
CA GLU A 370 -0.43 -19.70 -26.21
C GLU A 370 -0.31 -19.93 -24.69
N LEU A 371 -1.31 -19.50 -23.91
CA LEU A 371 -1.33 -19.68 -22.45
C LEU A 371 -1.87 -21.07 -22.05
N ARG A 372 -1.40 -21.56 -20.91
CA ARG A 372 -1.59 -22.92 -20.37
C ARG A 372 -2.68 -23.00 -19.30
N TYR A 373 -3.59 -22.04 -19.28
CA TYR A 373 -4.76 -22.05 -18.41
C TYR A 373 -5.71 -23.21 -18.74
N GLU A 374 -6.60 -23.53 -17.80
CA GLU A 374 -7.60 -24.59 -17.97
C GLU A 374 -8.61 -24.21 -19.06
N ARG A 375 -8.65 -25.00 -20.13
CA ARG A 375 -9.54 -24.74 -21.27
C ARG A 375 -11.00 -24.72 -20.82
N GLY A 376 -11.73 -23.69 -21.25
CA GLY A 376 -13.11 -23.46 -20.80
C GLY A 376 -13.25 -22.63 -19.52
N PHE A 377 -12.14 -22.20 -18.90
CA PHE A 377 -12.12 -21.31 -17.73
C PHE A 377 -11.40 -19.98 -18.04
N ALA A 378 -11.77 -19.37 -19.17
CA ALA A 378 -11.39 -18.02 -19.54
C ALA A 378 -12.59 -17.09 -19.42
N PHE A 379 -12.38 -15.95 -18.75
CA PHE A 379 -13.40 -14.94 -18.48
C PHE A 379 -12.90 -13.61 -19.03
N VAL A 380 -13.62 -13.04 -19.99
CA VAL A 380 -13.22 -11.81 -20.67
C VAL A 380 -14.34 -10.80 -20.56
N HIS A 381 -14.00 -9.61 -20.08
CA HIS A 381 -14.89 -8.46 -20.04
C HIS A 381 -14.28 -7.30 -20.81
N ASP A 382 -15.14 -6.47 -21.37
CA ASP A 382 -14.74 -5.22 -22.00
C ASP A 382 -15.30 -4.06 -21.18
N VAL A 383 -14.41 -3.23 -20.66
CA VAL A 383 -14.74 -2.15 -19.71
C VAL A 383 -14.06 -0.84 -20.12
N SER A 384 -14.51 0.28 -19.56
CA SER A 384 -13.77 1.53 -19.71
C SER A 384 -12.43 1.44 -18.99
N TYR A 385 -11.41 2.15 -19.49
CA TYR A 385 -10.09 2.17 -18.85
C TYR A 385 -10.16 2.70 -17.41
N MET A 386 -10.93 3.76 -17.17
CA MET A 386 -11.18 4.29 -15.82
C MET A 386 -11.90 3.26 -14.93
N GLY A 387 -12.90 2.56 -15.46
CA GLY A 387 -13.62 1.51 -14.71
C GLY A 387 -12.72 0.34 -14.33
N PHE A 388 -11.78 -0.03 -15.21
CA PHE A 388 -10.76 -1.02 -14.88
C PHE A 388 -9.84 -0.54 -13.75
N LEU A 389 -9.29 0.67 -13.85
CA LEU A 389 -8.36 1.18 -12.84
C LEU A 389 -9.02 1.40 -11.47
N ASP A 390 -10.26 1.88 -11.43
CA ASP A 390 -11.00 2.14 -10.17
C ASP A 390 -11.83 0.94 -9.68
N ARG A 391 -11.63 -0.26 -10.25
CA ARG A 391 -12.43 -1.48 -9.98
C ARG A 391 -12.51 -1.89 -8.50
N VAL A 392 -11.53 -1.50 -7.68
CA VAL A 392 -11.53 -1.83 -6.24
C VAL A 392 -12.53 -0.96 -5.45
N ARG A 393 -12.91 0.22 -5.97
CA ARG A 393 -13.88 1.11 -5.34
C ARG A 393 -15.27 0.46 -5.19
N ASP A 394 -15.72 -0.28 -6.20
CA ASP A 394 -16.98 -1.02 -6.13
C ASP A 394 -16.95 -2.12 -5.05
N GLY A 395 -15.78 -2.76 -4.89
CA GLY A 395 -15.49 -3.67 -3.79
C GLY A 395 -15.65 -2.95 -2.45
N GLU A 396 -14.89 -1.87 -2.23
CA GLU A 396 -14.96 -1.06 -1.01
C GLU A 396 -16.39 -0.67 -0.63
N LEU A 397 -17.17 -0.14 -1.57
CA LEU A 397 -18.53 0.32 -1.29
C LEU A 397 -19.45 -0.80 -0.82
N ARG A 398 -19.34 -2.00 -1.41
CA ARG A 398 -20.04 -3.20 -0.91
C ARG A 398 -19.55 -3.60 0.48
N LEU A 399 -18.23 -3.58 0.67
CA LEU A 399 -17.50 -3.69 1.94
C LEU A 399 -18.16 -2.91 3.06
N ARG A 400 -18.23 -1.61 2.85
CA ARG A 400 -18.77 -0.66 3.83
C ARG A 400 -20.25 -0.90 4.07
N ALA A 401 -21.04 -1.15 3.03
CA ALA A 401 -22.47 -1.44 3.16
C ALA A 401 -22.73 -2.72 4.00
N ALA A 402 -21.83 -3.70 3.94
CA ALA A 402 -21.90 -4.92 4.75
C ALA A 402 -21.24 -4.78 6.14
N GLY A 403 -20.66 -3.62 6.48
CA GLY A 403 -19.91 -3.43 7.74
C GLY A 403 -18.59 -4.22 7.79
N GLN A 404 -18.07 -4.66 6.65
CA GLN A 404 -16.89 -5.54 6.54
C GLN A 404 -15.64 -4.84 6.01
N TRP A 405 -15.69 -3.52 5.81
CA TRP A 405 -14.55 -2.72 5.37
C TRP A 405 -13.80 -2.04 6.50
N ASP A 406 -14.49 -1.54 7.55
CA ASP A 406 -13.84 -0.86 8.68
C ASP A 406 -13.57 -1.84 9.82
N VAL A 407 -12.98 -2.99 9.48
CA VAL A 407 -12.61 -4.10 10.38
C VAL A 407 -11.08 -4.24 10.47
N PRO A 408 -10.51 -5.08 11.36
CA PRO A 408 -9.06 -5.30 11.37
C PRO A 408 -8.54 -5.98 10.10
N HIS A 409 -7.44 -5.45 9.55
CA HIS A 409 -6.74 -5.93 8.35
C HIS A 409 -5.29 -6.31 8.70
N PRO A 410 -5.04 -7.51 9.25
CA PRO A 410 -3.69 -8.00 9.51
C PRO A 410 -3.02 -8.44 8.20
N TRP A 411 -2.81 -7.51 7.27
CA TRP A 411 -2.22 -7.78 5.97
C TRP A 411 -0.74 -8.16 6.10
N LEU A 412 -0.31 -9.09 5.24
CA LEU A 412 1.10 -9.46 5.06
C LEU A 412 1.45 -9.32 3.58
N ASN A 413 2.37 -8.41 3.26
CA ASN A 413 2.83 -8.18 1.90
C ASN A 413 4.33 -8.47 1.82
N LEU A 414 4.73 -9.32 0.88
CA LEU A 414 6.09 -9.82 0.76
C LEU A 414 6.59 -9.67 -0.68
N PHE A 415 7.87 -9.39 -0.84
CA PHE A 415 8.61 -9.68 -2.05
C PHE A 415 9.42 -10.97 -1.87
N LEU A 416 9.40 -11.82 -2.91
CA LEU A 416 10.04 -13.13 -2.95
C LEU A 416 10.94 -13.22 -4.19
N PRO A 417 12.15 -13.80 -4.10
CA PRO A 417 12.91 -14.14 -5.30
C PRO A 417 12.14 -15.13 -6.17
N ARG A 418 12.28 -15.03 -7.50
CA ARG A 418 11.64 -15.94 -8.46
C ARG A 418 11.99 -17.39 -8.15
N SER A 419 13.24 -17.70 -7.83
CA SER A 419 13.71 -19.06 -7.54
C SER A 419 12.95 -19.76 -6.41
N ARG A 420 12.31 -19.00 -5.52
CA ARG A 420 11.63 -19.52 -4.31
C ARG A 420 10.11 -19.46 -4.37
N VAL A 421 9.51 -18.95 -5.46
CA VAL A 421 8.05 -18.78 -5.53
C VAL A 421 7.28 -20.11 -5.45
N LEU A 422 7.83 -21.19 -6.03
CA LEU A 422 7.19 -22.51 -5.99
C LEU A 422 7.32 -23.17 -4.61
N ASP A 423 8.46 -23.01 -3.94
CA ASP A 423 8.64 -23.45 -2.54
C ASP A 423 7.64 -22.73 -1.61
N PHE A 424 7.49 -21.42 -1.80
CA PHE A 424 6.53 -20.61 -1.07
C PHE A 424 5.10 -21.10 -1.33
N ALA A 425 4.72 -21.32 -2.59
CA ALA A 425 3.39 -21.81 -2.94
C ALA A 425 3.10 -23.19 -2.29
N ALA A 426 4.07 -24.10 -2.31
CA ALA A 426 3.94 -25.42 -1.69
C ALA A 426 3.78 -25.32 -0.17
N GLY A 427 4.63 -24.54 0.51
CA GLY A 427 4.62 -24.41 1.97
C GLY A 427 3.45 -23.59 2.51
N VAL A 428 3.05 -22.53 1.81
CA VAL A 428 2.05 -21.57 2.29
C VAL A 428 0.67 -21.88 1.73
N PHE A 429 0.49 -21.84 0.41
CA PHE A 429 -0.84 -22.00 -0.22
C PHE A 429 -1.36 -23.43 -0.09
N HIS A 430 -0.50 -24.42 -0.29
CA HIS A 430 -0.86 -25.84 -0.14
C HIS A 430 -0.56 -26.41 1.26
N GLY A 431 0.14 -25.66 2.11
CA GLY A 431 0.47 -26.07 3.48
C GLY A 431 -0.30 -25.26 4.53
N ILE A 432 0.24 -24.12 4.95
CA ILE A 432 -0.27 -23.31 6.06
C ILE A 432 -1.75 -22.95 5.88
N PHE A 433 -2.17 -22.54 4.68
CA PHE A 433 -3.56 -22.15 4.43
C PHE A 433 -4.55 -23.31 4.56
N ARG A 434 -4.10 -24.55 4.36
CA ARG A 434 -4.94 -25.75 4.47
C ARG A 434 -5.13 -26.27 5.89
N ARG A 435 -4.26 -25.88 6.83
CA ARG A 435 -4.26 -26.42 8.20
C ARG A 435 -5.25 -25.73 9.14
N GLY A 436 -6.14 -24.86 8.63
CA GLY A 436 -7.16 -24.17 9.44
C GLY A 436 -8.41 -23.80 8.66
N THR A 437 -9.50 -23.51 9.36
CA THR A 437 -10.72 -22.96 8.78
C THR A 437 -10.48 -21.50 8.36
N THR A 438 -10.60 -21.23 7.07
CA THR A 438 -10.50 -19.90 6.47
C THR A 438 -11.80 -19.13 6.70
N GLY A 439 -12.13 -18.80 7.95
CA GLY A 439 -13.19 -17.83 8.24
C GLY A 439 -12.85 -16.39 7.80
N ALA A 440 -11.68 -16.18 7.22
CA ALA A 440 -11.14 -14.87 6.87
C ALA A 440 -11.38 -14.55 5.39
N MET A 441 -11.97 -13.38 5.15
CA MET A 441 -12.22 -12.85 3.82
C MET A 441 -10.99 -12.11 3.28
N GLY A 442 -10.80 -12.12 1.97
CA GLY A 442 -9.87 -11.20 1.29
C GLY A 442 -8.85 -11.88 0.37
N PRO A 443 -8.42 -11.18 -0.71
CA PRO A 443 -7.63 -11.78 -1.77
C PRO A 443 -6.20 -12.13 -1.32
N VAL A 444 -5.63 -13.14 -1.98
CA VAL A 444 -4.21 -13.44 -1.91
C VAL A 444 -3.61 -13.20 -3.29
N LEU A 445 -2.82 -12.16 -3.45
CA LEU A 445 -2.20 -11.79 -4.72
C LEU A 445 -0.85 -12.47 -4.87
N VAL A 446 -0.52 -12.88 -6.09
CA VAL A 446 0.80 -13.39 -6.48
C VAL A 446 1.10 -13.02 -7.92
N TYR A 447 2.13 -12.21 -8.15
CA TYR A 447 2.54 -11.83 -9.50
C TYR A 447 4.01 -11.38 -9.57
N PRO A 448 4.66 -11.60 -10.73
CA PRO A 448 6.06 -11.24 -10.92
C PRO A 448 6.23 -9.79 -11.38
N MET A 449 7.42 -9.25 -11.11
CA MET A 449 7.88 -7.94 -11.57
C MET A 449 9.34 -8.05 -12.03
N ASN A 450 9.74 -7.16 -12.95
CA ASN A 450 11.09 -7.11 -13.49
C ASN A 450 11.98 -6.19 -12.63
N ARG A 451 13.10 -6.72 -12.16
CA ARG A 451 14.11 -6.04 -11.34
C ARG A 451 14.70 -4.81 -12.03
N ASN A 452 14.90 -4.86 -13.35
CA ASN A 452 15.44 -3.76 -14.14
C ASN A 452 14.53 -2.51 -14.19
N ARG A 453 13.29 -2.59 -13.69
CA ARG A 453 12.37 -1.45 -13.56
C ARG A 453 12.42 -0.75 -12.19
N TRP A 454 13.29 -1.22 -11.30
CA TRP A 454 13.47 -0.69 -9.95
C TRP A 454 14.86 -0.08 -9.79
N ASP A 455 14.92 1.07 -9.14
CA ASP A 455 16.16 1.79 -8.88
C ASP A 455 16.66 1.55 -7.44
N SER A 456 17.81 0.89 -7.32
CA SER A 456 18.46 0.59 -6.03
C SER A 456 18.96 1.81 -5.28
N ASN A 457 19.02 2.98 -5.89
CA ASN A 457 19.39 4.22 -5.19
C ASN A 457 18.27 4.73 -4.28
N THR A 458 17.02 4.39 -4.62
CA THR A 458 15.85 4.71 -3.79
C THR A 458 15.93 4.00 -2.43
N SER A 459 15.08 4.40 -1.49
CA SER A 459 15.00 3.77 -0.18
C SER A 459 14.16 2.50 -0.16
N ALA A 460 13.45 2.18 -1.25
CA ALA A 460 12.67 0.94 -1.35
C ALA A 460 13.58 -0.29 -1.25
N VAL A 461 13.08 -1.32 -0.57
CA VAL A 461 13.75 -2.61 -0.42
C VAL A 461 12.98 -3.67 -1.20
N PHE A 462 13.70 -4.39 -2.04
CA PHE A 462 13.19 -5.44 -2.91
C PHE A 462 14.34 -6.44 -3.21
N PRO A 463 14.05 -7.68 -3.62
CA PRO A 463 15.07 -8.64 -4.03
C PRO A 463 15.90 -8.10 -5.21
N GLU A 464 17.22 -8.05 -5.06
CA GLU A 464 18.12 -7.49 -6.08
C GLU A 464 18.91 -8.53 -6.87
N GLU A 465 18.97 -9.78 -6.40
CA GLU A 465 19.83 -10.86 -6.92
C GLU A 465 19.30 -11.54 -8.19
N GLU A 466 18.00 -11.39 -8.48
CA GLU A 466 17.33 -12.04 -9.60
C GLU A 466 16.64 -11.02 -10.49
N GLU A 467 16.64 -11.26 -11.81
CA GLU A 467 16.00 -10.38 -12.81
C GLU A 467 14.48 -10.28 -12.63
N VAL A 468 13.88 -11.30 -12.02
CA VAL A 468 12.45 -11.34 -11.71
C VAL A 468 12.28 -11.67 -10.24
N PHE A 469 11.33 -11.01 -9.61
CA PHE A 469 10.88 -11.32 -8.26
C PHE A 469 9.36 -11.20 -8.19
N TYR A 470 8.75 -11.85 -7.20
CA TYR A 470 7.32 -11.87 -7.01
C TYR A 470 6.90 -10.97 -5.87
N THR A 471 5.73 -10.36 -5.98
CA THR A 471 5.00 -9.87 -4.81
C THR A 471 3.96 -10.90 -4.41
N VAL A 472 3.78 -11.08 -3.10
CA VAL A 472 2.70 -11.84 -2.49
C VAL A 472 2.00 -10.96 -1.47
N GLY A 473 0.73 -10.63 -1.75
CA GLY A 473 -0.11 -9.81 -0.87
C GLY A 473 -1.22 -10.64 -0.26
N ILE A 474 -1.14 -10.94 1.03
CA ILE A 474 -2.18 -11.66 1.79
C ILE A 474 -3.07 -10.62 2.46
N LEU A 475 -4.16 -10.25 1.78
CA LEU A 475 -4.97 -9.07 2.07
C LEU A 475 -6.25 -9.44 2.83
N ARG A 476 -6.10 -10.00 4.03
CA ARG A 476 -7.21 -10.55 4.80
C ARG A 476 -7.87 -9.55 5.74
N SER A 477 -9.17 -9.74 5.96
CA SER A 477 -10.01 -9.02 6.91
C SER A 477 -10.46 -9.95 8.03
N ALA A 478 -10.32 -9.50 9.28
CA ALA A 478 -10.83 -10.17 10.46
C ALA A 478 -12.27 -9.71 10.71
N VAL A 479 -13.25 -10.55 10.37
CA VAL A 479 -14.69 -10.18 10.37
C VAL A 479 -15.45 -10.78 11.55
N SER A 480 -14.87 -11.76 12.23
CA SER A 480 -15.45 -12.45 13.40
C SER A 480 -14.53 -12.35 14.62
N ASP A 481 -15.11 -12.55 15.81
CA ASP A 481 -14.35 -12.61 17.05
C ASP A 481 -13.27 -13.71 17.00
N GLY A 482 -12.06 -13.37 17.44
CA GLY A 482 -10.90 -14.28 17.40
C GLY A 482 -10.18 -14.39 16.05
N ASP A 483 -10.73 -13.83 14.95
CA ASP A 483 -10.07 -13.87 13.65
C ASP A 483 -8.73 -13.14 13.65
N LEU A 484 -8.65 -11.97 14.30
CA LEU A 484 -7.43 -11.15 14.29
C LEU A 484 -6.23 -11.93 14.84
N GLY A 485 -6.34 -12.48 16.05
CA GLY A 485 -5.24 -13.23 16.67
C GLY A 485 -4.84 -14.47 15.86
N ARG A 486 -5.83 -15.19 15.31
CA ARG A 486 -5.59 -16.35 14.43
C ARG A 486 -4.86 -15.95 13.14
N LEU A 487 -5.25 -14.83 12.54
CA LEU A 487 -4.64 -14.32 11.30
C LEU A 487 -3.23 -13.78 11.53
N GLU A 488 -2.99 -13.10 12.66
CA GLU A 488 -1.66 -12.67 13.04
C GLU A 488 -0.73 -13.86 13.31
N GLU A 489 -1.22 -14.91 13.99
CA GLU A 489 -0.41 -16.11 14.20
C GLU A 489 -0.13 -16.83 12.87
N GLN A 490 -1.10 -16.87 11.95
CA GLN A 490 -0.84 -17.43 10.63
C GLN A 490 0.19 -16.60 9.84
N ASN A 491 0.20 -15.27 9.96
CA ASN A 491 1.25 -14.45 9.37
C ASN A 491 2.62 -14.75 9.99
N ASN A 492 2.69 -14.98 11.30
CA ASN A 492 3.92 -15.40 11.98
C ASN A 492 4.41 -16.76 11.46
N ASP A 493 3.51 -17.73 11.28
CA ASP A 493 3.85 -19.04 10.73
C ASP A 493 4.41 -18.95 9.31
N ILE A 494 3.89 -18.06 8.48
CA ILE A 494 4.40 -17.83 7.12
C ILE A 494 5.81 -17.24 7.18
N LEU A 495 6.03 -16.22 8.02
CA LEU A 495 7.34 -15.60 8.19
C LEU A 495 8.37 -16.61 8.74
N ARG A 496 7.97 -17.43 9.72
CA ARG A 496 8.78 -18.50 10.31
C ARG A 496 9.15 -19.57 9.27
N PHE A 497 8.17 -20.01 8.48
CA PHE A 497 8.42 -20.94 7.37
C PHE A 497 9.43 -20.37 6.38
N CYS A 498 9.32 -19.09 6.02
CA CYS A 498 10.27 -18.46 5.12
C CYS A 498 11.69 -18.44 5.71
N GLU A 499 11.83 -18.14 7.00
CA GLU A 499 13.12 -18.15 7.70
C GLU A 499 13.72 -19.58 7.75
N GLU A 500 12.93 -20.58 8.15
CA GLU A 500 13.36 -21.99 8.24
C GLU A 500 13.71 -22.60 6.87
N ALA A 501 12.97 -22.24 5.83
CA ALA A 501 13.21 -22.68 4.45
C ALA A 501 14.28 -21.83 3.73
N GLY A 502 14.87 -20.84 4.41
CA GLY A 502 15.87 -19.94 3.86
C GLY A 502 15.38 -19.12 2.66
N ILE A 503 14.08 -18.78 2.61
CA ILE A 503 13.47 -17.92 1.59
C ILE A 503 13.70 -16.46 2.01
N PRO A 504 14.52 -15.68 1.29
CA PRO A 504 14.87 -14.32 1.70
C PRO A 504 13.74 -13.34 1.34
N CYS A 505 12.63 -13.42 2.08
CA CYS A 505 11.49 -12.54 1.92
C CYS A 505 11.80 -11.13 2.42
N VAL A 506 11.36 -10.12 1.68
CA VAL A 506 11.36 -8.73 2.14
C VAL A 506 9.91 -8.30 2.32
N GLN A 507 9.55 -7.71 3.46
CA GLN A 507 8.19 -7.17 3.62
C GLN A 507 8.00 -5.89 2.79
N TYR A 508 6.88 -5.76 2.09
CA TYR A 508 6.37 -4.50 1.54
C TYR A 508 5.29 -3.94 2.48
N LEU A 509 5.13 -2.60 2.54
CA LEU A 509 4.30 -1.94 3.57
C LEU A 509 4.70 -2.40 4.98
N SER A 510 6.01 -2.45 5.20
CA SER A 510 6.66 -3.25 6.22
C SER A 510 6.35 -2.78 7.63
N TYR A 511 6.47 -3.71 8.58
CA TYR A 511 6.41 -3.41 10.00
C TYR A 511 7.38 -4.32 10.75
N TYR A 512 8.28 -3.71 11.50
CA TYR A 512 9.18 -4.38 12.42
C TYR A 512 9.06 -3.75 13.80
N ALA A 513 9.19 -4.57 14.84
CA ALA A 513 8.98 -4.13 16.22
C ALA A 513 10.05 -3.14 16.69
N ASP A 514 11.27 -3.27 16.17
CA ASP A 514 12.44 -2.48 16.57
C ASP A 514 13.42 -2.24 15.41
N GLN A 515 14.40 -1.39 15.69
CA GLN A 515 15.45 -1.02 14.75
C GLN A 515 16.33 -2.21 14.29
N ALA A 516 16.55 -3.19 15.16
CA ALA A 516 17.35 -4.37 14.82
C ALA A 516 16.65 -5.24 13.77
N GLY A 517 15.32 -5.34 13.84
CA GLY A 517 14.50 -5.95 12.79
C GLY A 517 14.62 -5.22 11.45
N TRP A 518 14.55 -3.89 11.48
CA TRP A 518 14.76 -3.06 10.27
C TRP A 518 16.14 -3.25 9.65
N GLU A 519 17.20 -3.22 10.45
CA GLU A 519 18.57 -3.40 9.96
C GLU A 519 18.80 -4.81 9.42
N LYS A 520 18.51 -5.84 10.22
CA LYS A 520 18.91 -7.22 9.92
C LYS A 520 17.98 -7.92 8.94
N LYS A 521 16.68 -7.66 9.00
CA LYS A 521 15.66 -8.39 8.22
C LYS A 521 15.10 -7.60 7.03
N HIS A 522 15.29 -6.28 6.98
CA HIS A 522 14.74 -5.45 5.92
C HIS A 522 15.82 -4.81 5.05
N PHE A 523 16.54 -3.82 5.57
CA PHE A 523 17.48 -3.05 4.75
C PHE A 523 18.74 -3.84 4.40
N GLY A 524 19.21 -4.70 5.30
CA GLY A 524 20.55 -5.27 5.20
C GLY A 524 21.65 -4.22 5.44
N PRO A 525 22.90 -4.64 5.67
CA PRO A 525 23.94 -3.77 6.20
C PRO A 525 24.27 -2.56 5.31
N ALA A 526 24.38 -2.77 3.99
CA ALA A 526 24.77 -1.71 3.06
C ALA A 526 23.68 -0.63 2.90
N LYS A 527 22.42 -1.03 2.67
CA LYS A 527 21.31 -0.09 2.51
C LYS A 527 20.95 0.56 3.84
N TRP A 528 21.09 -0.15 4.97
CA TRP A 528 20.91 0.41 6.32
C TRP A 528 21.88 1.56 6.60
N ALA A 529 23.17 1.37 6.33
CA ALA A 529 24.17 2.42 6.52
C ALA A 529 23.81 3.70 5.75
N ARG A 530 23.42 3.57 4.47
CA ARG A 530 22.96 4.69 3.64
C ARG A 530 21.67 5.32 4.17
N PHE A 531 20.72 4.50 4.65
CA PHE A 531 19.46 4.99 5.22
C PHE A 531 19.70 5.81 6.50
N VAL A 532 20.61 5.37 7.37
CA VAL A 532 21.04 6.09 8.58
C VAL A 532 21.75 7.39 8.22
N GLU A 533 22.65 7.39 7.23
CA GLU A 533 23.33 8.61 6.75
C GLU A 533 22.32 9.66 6.27
N ARG A 534 21.37 9.25 5.41
CA ARG A 534 20.28 10.11 4.95
C ARG A 534 19.42 10.60 6.11
N LYS A 535 19.18 9.77 7.12
CA LYS A 535 18.42 10.17 8.31
C LYS A 535 19.15 11.27 9.09
N ARG A 536 20.46 11.13 9.32
CA ARG A 536 21.26 12.19 9.97
C ARG A 536 21.23 13.51 9.19
N LYS A 537 21.21 13.42 7.86
CA LYS A 537 21.22 14.61 6.99
C LYS A 537 19.89 15.34 6.95
N TYR A 538 18.78 14.61 6.83
CA TYR A 538 17.47 15.22 6.55
C TYR A 538 16.51 15.25 7.74
N ASP A 539 16.72 14.43 8.77
CA ASP A 539 15.94 14.43 10.02
C ASP A 539 16.79 13.92 11.21
N PRO A 540 17.85 14.65 11.60
CA PRO A 540 18.78 14.24 12.66
C PRO A 540 18.11 14.05 14.02
N LYS A 541 17.01 14.79 14.25
CA LYS A 541 16.23 14.75 15.50
C LYS A 541 15.15 13.66 15.53
N ALA A 542 15.09 12.83 14.48
CA ALA A 542 14.10 11.77 14.30
C ALA A 542 12.68 12.28 14.58
N ILE A 543 12.29 13.42 14.03
CA ILE A 543 10.96 14.01 14.19
C ILE A 543 9.94 13.24 13.37
N LEU A 544 10.31 12.83 12.16
CA LEU A 544 9.38 12.40 11.14
C LEU A 544 8.96 10.93 11.28
N SER A 545 7.66 10.68 11.16
CA SER A 545 7.06 9.37 10.92
C SER A 545 7.50 8.28 11.91
N ARG A 546 7.53 8.62 13.21
CA ARG A 546 7.91 7.66 14.29
C ARG A 546 6.99 6.44 14.37
N GLY A 547 5.80 6.50 13.79
CA GLY A 547 4.92 5.35 13.62
C GLY A 547 5.58 4.16 12.89
N GLN A 548 6.60 4.41 12.07
CA GLN A 548 7.41 3.36 11.42
C GLN A 548 8.29 2.56 12.40
N ARG A 549 8.61 3.12 13.56
CA ARG A 549 9.48 2.52 14.58
C ARG A 549 10.91 2.20 14.11
N ILE A 550 11.39 2.90 13.07
CA ILE A 550 12.78 2.79 12.60
C ILE A 550 13.72 3.60 13.51
N PHE A 551 13.36 4.87 13.73
CA PHE A 551 14.07 5.79 14.61
C PHE A 551 13.05 6.46 15.54
N THR A 552 13.14 6.17 16.84
CA THR A 552 12.21 6.69 17.85
C THR A 552 12.82 7.81 18.70
N SER A 553 14.12 8.05 18.56
CA SER A 553 14.91 9.04 19.28
C SER A 553 15.94 9.69 18.34
N PRO A 554 16.44 10.90 18.65
CA PRO A 554 17.48 11.56 17.87
C PRO A 554 18.69 10.66 17.64
N LEU A 555 19.30 10.78 16.46
CA LEU A 555 20.54 10.07 16.16
C LEU A 555 21.69 10.75 16.90
N ALA A 556 22.47 9.96 17.65
CA ALA A 556 23.69 10.40 18.32
C ALA A 556 24.80 10.80 17.32
#